data_AF-A0A1N6H4A2-F1
#
_entry.id   AF-A0A1N6H4A2-F1
#
_cell.length_a   1.000
_cell.length_b   1.000
_cell.length_c   1.000
_cell.angle_alpha   90.00
_cell.angle_beta   90.00
_cell.angle_gamma   90.00
#
_symmetry.space_group_name_H-M   'P 1'
#
loop_
_entity.id
_entity.type
_entity.pdbx_description
1 polymer ?
#
loop_
_entity_poly.entity_id
_entity_poly.type
_entity_poly.pdbx_seq_one_letter_code
_entity_poly.pdbx_strand_id
1 'polypeptide(L)'
;MKKLILIFALLFSAFYELIAQNQDTKFLIEEYIQQSERQKKTAIIMMGAGVGATALGILLATTATSWDSPAFGGGGILALAGSASTVIGIAILVSSASNARKAGKLSLELSSTRVINSEVTPQMIYPSLKFSVPLNSSKR
;
A
#
# COMPACT_ATOMS: atom_id res chain seq x y z
N MET A 1 -1.34 35.98 -9.73
CA MET A 1 -1.38 34.76 -8.89
C MET A 1 -2.59 33.87 -9.17
N LYS A 2 -3.83 34.41 -9.33
CA LYS A 2 -5.05 33.62 -9.58
C LYS A 2 -5.03 32.75 -10.85
N LYS A 3 -4.35 33.21 -11.91
CA LYS A 3 -4.23 32.48 -13.20
C LYS A 3 -3.34 31.22 -13.11
N LEU A 4 -2.32 31.23 -12.25
CA LEU A 4 -1.44 30.07 -12.04
C LEU A 4 -2.16 28.96 -11.26
N ILE A 5 -3.02 29.33 -10.31
CA ILE A 5 -3.83 28.39 -9.52
C ILE A 5 -4.79 27.61 -10.42
N LEU A 6 -5.38 28.27 -11.41
CA LEU A 6 -6.33 27.67 -12.36
C LEU A 6 -5.65 26.65 -13.28
N ILE A 7 -4.43 26.93 -13.74
CA ILE A 7 -3.64 26.00 -14.56
C ILE A 7 -3.23 24.77 -13.75
N PHE A 8 -2.84 24.98 -12.48
CA PHE A 8 -2.46 23.88 -11.59
C PHE A 8 -3.66 22.97 -11.27
N ALA A 9 -4.85 23.54 -11.07
CA ALA A 9 -6.08 22.78 -10.87
C ALA A 9 -6.50 21.98 -12.11
N LEU A 10 -6.34 22.55 -13.31
CA LEU A 10 -6.66 21.88 -14.57
C LEU A 10 -5.74 20.67 -14.81
N LEU A 11 -4.44 20.82 -14.56
CA LEU A 11 -3.47 19.74 -14.68
C LEU A 11 -3.77 18.56 -13.74
N PHE A 12 -4.26 18.82 -12.53
CA PHE A 12 -4.65 17.75 -11.59
C PHE A 12 -5.90 16.97 -12.03
N SER A 13 -6.81 17.60 -12.79
CA SER A 13 -8.03 16.94 -13.26
C SER A 13 -7.81 16.00 -14.45
N ALA A 14 -6.72 16.17 -15.20
CA ALA A 14 -6.44 15.44 -16.43
C ALA A 14 -5.88 14.01 -16.21
N PHE A 15 -5.54 13.64 -14.98
CA PHE A 15 -4.94 12.33 -14.65
C PHE A 15 -5.94 11.28 -14.13
N TYR A 16 -7.25 11.56 -14.17
CA TYR A 16 -8.25 10.56 -13.80
C TYR A 16 -8.57 9.66 -15.00
N GLU A 17 -7.72 8.67 -15.26
CA GLU A 17 -8.10 7.56 -16.14
C GLU A 17 -9.25 6.78 -15.47
N LEU A 18 -10.41 6.71 -16.15
CA LEU A 18 -11.51 5.85 -15.77
C LEU A 18 -11.11 4.39 -16.04
N ILE A 19 -10.43 3.77 -15.08
CA ILE A 19 -10.15 2.33 -15.09
C ILE A 19 -11.43 1.61 -14.63
N ALA A 20 -12.38 1.49 -15.56
CA ALA A 20 -13.57 0.65 -15.42
C ALA A 20 -13.53 -0.44 -16.50
N GLN A 21 -12.52 -1.31 -16.42
CA GLN A 21 -12.51 -2.56 -17.18
C GLN A 21 -12.68 -3.70 -16.19
N ASN A 22 -13.67 -4.54 -16.47
CA ASN A 22 -14.02 -5.74 -15.71
C ASN A 22 -12.86 -6.75 -15.88
N GLN A 23 -11.81 -6.57 -15.08
CA GLN A 23 -10.60 -7.39 -15.13
C GLN A 23 -10.93 -8.80 -14.63
N ASP A 24 -10.30 -9.79 -15.27
CA ASP A 24 -10.32 -11.17 -14.83
C ASP A 24 -9.97 -11.24 -13.34
N THR A 25 -10.94 -11.62 -12.52
CA THR A 25 -10.82 -11.69 -11.06
C THR A 25 -9.57 -12.40 -10.52
N LYS A 26 -9.02 -13.39 -11.25
CA LYS A 26 -7.72 -14.00 -10.93
C LYS A 26 -6.55 -13.03 -11.09
N PHE A 27 -6.54 -12.27 -12.19
CA PHE A 27 -5.55 -11.22 -12.43
C PHE A 27 -5.64 -10.13 -11.36
N LEU A 28 -6.87 -9.74 -10.99
CA LEU A 28 -7.13 -8.72 -9.97
C LEU A 28 -6.62 -9.14 -8.57
N ILE A 29 -6.78 -10.42 -8.20
CA ILE A 29 -6.25 -10.95 -6.93
C ILE A 29 -4.73 -10.87 -6.90
N GLU A 30 -4.07 -11.35 -7.96
CA GLU A 30 -2.61 -11.35 -8.05
C GLU A 30 -2.06 -9.92 -7.97
N GLU A 31 -2.71 -8.97 -8.65
CA GLU A 31 -2.34 -7.56 -8.62
C GLU A 31 -2.46 -6.96 -7.21
N TYR A 32 -3.55 -7.23 -6.48
CA TYR A 32 -3.71 -6.76 -5.10
C TYR A 32 -2.70 -7.39 -4.13
N ILE A 33 -2.37 -8.67 -4.29
CA ILE A 33 -1.34 -9.34 -3.48
C ILE A 33 0.02 -8.69 -3.74
N GLN A 34 0.40 -8.55 -5.00
CA GLN A 34 1.67 -7.96 -5.39
C GLN A 34 1.78 -6.49 -4.92
N GLN A 35 0.70 -5.72 -5.05
CA GLN A 35 0.63 -4.33 -4.57
C GLN A 35 0.78 -4.25 -3.04
N SER A 36 0.11 -5.15 -2.30
CA SER A 36 0.23 -5.25 -0.85
C SER A 36 1.67 -5.53 -0.41
N GLU A 37 2.35 -6.50 -1.03
CA GLU A 37 3.72 -6.86 -0.68
C GLU A 37 4.72 -5.72 -0.96
N ARG A 38 4.58 -5.06 -2.12
CA ARG A 38 5.39 -3.90 -2.48
C ARG A 38 5.19 -2.76 -1.48
N GLN A 39 3.95 -2.42 -1.16
CA GLN A 39 3.63 -1.37 -0.19
C GLN A 39 4.15 -1.71 1.20
N LYS A 40 4.04 -2.96 1.65
CA LYS A 40 4.58 -3.42 2.94
C LYS A 40 6.10 -3.24 3.00
N LYS A 41 6.82 -3.67 1.95
CA LYS A 41 8.27 -3.53 1.89
C LYS A 41 8.69 -2.06 1.92
N THR A 42 8.05 -1.23 1.11
CA THR A 42 8.30 0.23 1.08
C THR A 42 8.01 0.86 2.43
N ALA A 43 6.88 0.51 3.07
CA ALA A 43 6.51 1.03 4.38
C ALA A 43 7.55 0.69 5.46
N ILE A 44 8.02 -0.57 5.50
CA ILE A 44 9.05 -0.99 6.46
C ILE A 44 10.36 -0.24 6.23
N ILE A 45 10.78 -0.07 4.97
CA ILE A 45 11.98 0.69 4.63
C ILE A 45 11.82 2.16 5.05
N MET A 46 10.71 2.79 4.72
CA MET A 46 10.43 4.19 5.09
C MET A 46 10.34 4.38 6.61
N MET A 47 9.69 3.46 7.33
CA MET A 47 9.65 3.49 8.79
C MET A 47 11.03 3.31 9.39
N GLY A 48 11.81 2.32 8.93
CA GLY A 48 13.17 2.09 9.42
C GLY A 48 14.08 3.29 9.17
N ALA A 49 14.06 3.84 7.95
CA ALA A 49 14.82 5.02 7.59
C ALA A 49 14.35 6.27 8.36
N GLY A 50 13.04 6.45 8.52
CA GLY A 50 12.45 7.58 9.25
C GLY A 50 12.79 7.55 10.74
N VAL A 51 12.67 6.39 11.40
CA VAL A 51 13.06 6.22 12.80
C VAL A 51 14.55 6.47 12.98
N GLY A 52 15.39 5.92 12.08
CA GLY A 52 16.83 6.14 12.09
C GLY A 52 17.19 7.62 11.92
N ALA A 53 16.62 8.30 10.93
CA ALA A 53 16.82 9.74 10.72
C ALA A 53 16.35 10.57 11.91
N THR A 54 15.25 10.17 12.56
CA THR A 54 14.76 10.85 13.76
C THR A 54 15.73 10.73 14.92
N ALA A 55 16.18 9.50 15.22
CA ALA A 55 17.13 9.25 16.29
C ALA A 55 18.47 9.97 16.05
N LEU A 56 18.99 9.90 14.82
CA LEU A 56 20.22 10.60 14.44
C LEU A 56 20.07 12.13 14.50
N GLY A 57 18.90 12.65 14.11
CA GLY A 57 18.62 14.08 14.15
C GLY A 57 18.56 14.60 15.58
N ILE A 58 17.89 13.88 16.47
CA ILE A 58 17.87 14.19 17.91
C ILE A 58 19.28 14.12 18.48
N LEU A 59 20.03 13.04 18.20
CA LEU A 59 21.40 12.89 18.68
C LEU A 59 22.26 14.08 18.25
N LEU A 60 22.22 14.44 16.96
CA LEU A 60 22.97 15.57 16.42
C LEU A 60 22.57 16.90 17.10
N ALA A 61 21.27 17.11 17.29
CA ALA A 61 20.77 18.30 17.98
C ALA A 61 21.19 18.36 19.46
N THR A 62 21.29 17.21 20.14
CA THR A 62 21.74 17.16 21.56
C THR A 62 23.23 17.42 21.73
N THR A 63 24.04 17.22 20.68
CA THR A 63 25.48 17.53 20.71
C THR A 63 25.78 19.02 20.48
N ALA A 64 24.78 19.82 20.15
CA ALA A 64 24.92 21.24 19.95
C ALA A 64 25.17 21.99 21.27
N THR A 65 26.12 22.93 21.24
CA THR A 65 26.42 23.82 22.37
C THR A 65 25.52 25.05 22.43
N SER A 66 24.86 25.38 21.31
CA SER A 66 23.93 26.51 21.20
C SER A 66 22.82 26.23 20.17
N TRP A 67 21.71 26.97 20.31
CA TRP A 67 20.53 26.85 19.45
C TRP A 67 20.78 27.38 18.03
N ASP A 68 21.72 28.31 17.87
CA ASP A 68 22.14 28.85 16.57
C ASP A 68 23.19 27.97 15.86
N SER A 69 23.59 26.86 16.47
CA SER A 69 24.59 25.99 15.87
C SER A 69 24.01 25.25 14.64
N PRO A 70 24.81 25.06 13.58
CA PRO A 70 24.40 24.26 12.42
C PRO A 70 24.00 22.82 12.79
N ALA A 71 24.57 22.27 13.86
CA ALA A 71 24.23 20.94 14.37
C ALA A 71 22.82 20.89 14.97
N PHE A 72 22.39 21.93 15.69
CA PHE A 72 21.03 22.03 16.21
C PHE A 72 20.00 22.18 15.07
N GLY A 73 20.25 23.10 14.13
CA GLY A 73 19.38 23.31 12.98
C GLY A 73 19.29 22.08 12.05
N GLY A 74 20.45 21.51 11.70
CA GLY A 74 20.53 20.30 10.88
C GLY A 74 19.90 19.08 11.56
N GLY A 75 20.15 18.90 12.86
CA GLY A 75 19.56 17.84 13.66
C GLY A 75 18.04 17.96 13.76
N GLY A 76 17.52 19.17 13.99
CA GLY A 76 16.09 19.46 14.00
C GLY A 76 15.40 19.16 12.67
N ILE A 77 15.98 19.58 11.54
CA ILE A 77 15.46 19.28 10.20
C ILE A 77 15.47 17.78 9.95
N LEU A 78 16.55 17.08 10.28
CA LEU A 78 16.66 15.63 10.10
C LEU A 78 15.64 14.89 10.96
N ALA A 79 15.40 15.35 12.19
CA ALA A 79 14.42 14.76 13.09
C ALA A 79 12.97 14.96 12.60
N LEU A 80 12.65 16.14 12.08
CA LEU A 80 11.35 16.43 11.49
C LEU A 80 11.13 15.66 10.19
N ALA A 81 12.14 15.60 9.31
CA ALA A 81 12.06 14.82 8.08
C ALA A 81 11.91 13.32 8.36
N GLY A 82 12.67 12.82 9.34
CA GLY A 82 12.58 11.44 9.82
C GLY A 82 11.18 11.11 10.34
N SER A 83 10.65 11.93 11.24
CA SER A 83 9.31 11.72 11.82
C SER A 83 8.21 11.79 10.76
N ALA A 84 8.26 12.78 9.84
CA ALA A 84 7.32 12.85 8.72
C ALA A 84 7.37 11.58 7.84
N SER A 85 8.56 11.08 7.54
CA SER A 85 8.74 9.83 6.78
C SER A 85 8.13 8.63 7.50
N THR A 86 8.26 8.54 8.84
CA THR A 86 7.62 7.45 9.60
C THR A 86 6.09 7.49 9.52
N VAL A 87 5.48 8.68 9.60
CA VAL A 87 4.02 8.85 9.51
C VAL A 87 3.51 8.42 8.13
N ILE A 88 4.22 8.80 7.07
CA ILE A 88 3.90 8.36 5.70
C ILE A 88 4.05 6.83 5.59
N GLY A 89 5.11 6.26 6.15
CA GLY A 89 5.33 4.81 6.20
C GLY A 89 4.17 4.06 6.86
N ILE A 90 3.63 4.57 7.97
CA ILE A 90 2.45 3.99 8.64
C ILE A 90 1.23 4.02 7.73
N ALA A 91 0.95 5.14 7.05
CA ALA A 91 -0.17 5.24 6.13
C ALA A 91 -0.05 4.24 4.96
N ILE A 92 1.15 4.05 4.42
CA ILE A 92 1.42 3.05 3.37
C ILE A 92 1.20 1.63 3.92
N LEU A 93 1.58 1.36 5.17
CA LEU A 93 1.39 0.06 5.81
C LEU A 93 -0.10 -0.27 6.01
N VAL A 94 -0.91 0.72 6.42
CA VAL A 94 -2.37 0.57 6.52
C VAL A 94 -2.98 0.29 5.14
N SER A 95 -2.52 0.99 4.10
CA SER A 95 -2.95 0.75 2.71
C SER A 95 -2.62 -0.67 2.25
N SER A 96 -1.41 -1.16 2.53
CA SER A 96 -0.98 -2.54 2.26
C SER A 96 -1.90 -3.55 2.93
N ALA A 97 -2.21 -3.37 4.21
CA ALA A 97 -3.12 -4.25 4.94
C ALA A 97 -4.55 -4.25 4.36
N SER A 98 -5.03 -3.10 3.90
CA SER A 98 -6.32 -2.98 3.20
C SER A 98 -6.33 -3.77 1.90
N ASN A 99 -5.27 -3.66 1.09
CA ASN A 99 -5.13 -4.38 -0.18
C ASN A 99 -5.02 -5.90 0.03
N ALA A 100 -4.31 -6.34 1.07
CA ALA A 100 -4.28 -7.75 1.47
C ALA A 100 -5.68 -8.28 1.83
N ARG A 101 -6.48 -7.49 2.58
CA ARG A 101 -7.86 -7.86 2.92
C ARG A 101 -8.76 -7.92 1.70
N LYS A 102 -8.58 -7.02 0.73
CA LYS A 102 -9.32 -7.05 -0.54
C LYS A 102 -9.00 -8.31 -1.34
N ALA A 103 -7.71 -8.64 -1.51
CA ALA A 103 -7.28 -9.87 -2.15
C ALA A 103 -7.88 -11.12 -1.48
N GLY A 104 -7.88 -11.16 -0.15
CA GLY A 104 -8.49 -12.26 0.61
C GLY A 104 -10.01 -12.38 0.45
N LYS A 105 -10.74 -11.27 0.34
CA LYS A 105 -12.19 -11.30 0.06
C LYS A 105 -12.48 -11.80 -1.35
N LEU A 106 -11.74 -11.28 -2.35
CA LEU A 106 -11.87 -11.69 -3.75
C LEU A 106 -11.54 -13.18 -3.94
N SER A 107 -10.53 -13.71 -3.25
CA SER A 107 -10.18 -15.14 -3.33
C SER A 107 -11.23 -16.06 -2.71
N LEU A 108 -12.00 -15.57 -1.73
CA LEU A 108 -13.09 -16.31 -1.10
C LEU A 108 -14.40 -16.26 -1.93
N GLU A 109 -14.69 -15.17 -2.64
CA GLU A 109 -15.90 -15.04 -3.47
C GLU A 109 -15.87 -15.87 -4.77
N LEU A 110 -14.70 -16.32 -5.23
CA LEU A 110 -14.52 -16.91 -6.57
C LEU A 110 -14.81 -18.41 -6.73
N SER A 111 -15.45 -19.05 -5.76
CA SER A 111 -15.82 -20.46 -5.89
C SER A 111 -17.32 -20.71 -6.03
N SER A 112 -18.07 -19.76 -6.62
CA SER A 112 -19.40 -20.05 -7.17
C SER A 112 -19.24 -20.81 -8.49
N THR A 113 -19.14 -22.13 -8.42
CA THR A 113 -19.17 -22.99 -9.60
C THR A 113 -20.51 -22.82 -10.31
N ARG A 114 -20.49 -22.20 -11.49
CA ARG A 114 -21.64 -22.13 -12.39
C ARG A 114 -21.97 -23.55 -12.84
N VAL A 115 -22.99 -24.16 -12.23
CA VAL A 115 -23.54 -25.43 -12.73
C VAL A 115 -24.14 -25.14 -14.09
N ILE A 116 -23.59 -25.78 -15.13
CA ILE A 116 -24.17 -25.77 -16.48
C ILE A 116 -25.44 -26.62 -16.37
N ASN A 117 -26.57 -26.00 -16.73
CA ASN A 117 -27.95 -26.48 -16.60
C ASN A 117 -28.62 -26.11 -15.27
N SER A 118 -29.58 -25.20 -15.37
CA SER A 118 -30.98 -25.52 -15.04
C SER A 118 -31.88 -24.45 -15.62
N GLU A 119 -32.78 -24.88 -16.50
CA GLU A 119 -34.00 -24.15 -16.81
C GLU A 119 -34.71 -23.80 -15.49
N VAL A 120 -35.05 -22.51 -15.34
CA VAL A 120 -36.09 -22.02 -14.45
C VAL A 120 -35.98 -22.47 -12.98
N THR A 121 -34.97 -22.01 -12.24
CA THR A 121 -35.06 -21.88 -10.77
C THR A 121 -34.02 -20.86 -10.26
N PRO A 122 -34.31 -20.11 -9.17
CA PRO A 122 -33.43 -19.05 -8.69
C PRO A 122 -32.06 -19.62 -8.29
N GLN A 123 -31.01 -18.98 -8.80
CA GLN A 123 -29.62 -19.40 -8.62
C GLN A 123 -29.24 -19.44 -7.14
N MET A 124 -29.13 -20.64 -6.57
CA MET A 124 -28.57 -20.85 -5.24
C MET A 124 -27.04 -20.75 -5.30
N ILE A 125 -26.49 -19.66 -4.75
CA ILE A 125 -25.05 -19.43 -4.64
C ILE A 125 -24.54 -20.19 -3.42
N TYR A 126 -23.70 -21.20 -3.64
CA TYR A 126 -23.03 -21.93 -2.56
C TYR A 126 -21.59 -21.44 -2.40
N PRO A 127 -21.19 -20.94 -1.21
CA PRO A 127 -19.79 -20.66 -0.95
C PRO A 127 -19.03 -21.99 -0.86
N SER A 128 -17.95 -22.14 -1.62
CA SER A 128 -17.06 -23.30 -1.49
C SER A 128 -15.62 -22.87 -1.21
N LEU A 129 -14.94 -23.61 -0.32
CA LEU A 129 -13.54 -23.40 0.02
C LEU A 129 -12.70 -24.39 -0.78
N LYS A 130 -11.88 -23.90 -1.71
CA LYS A 130 -10.93 -24.73 -2.45
C LYS A 130 -9.54 -24.56 -1.85
N PHE A 131 -8.98 -25.66 -1.36
CA PHE A 131 -7.60 -25.75 -0.92
C PHE A 131 -6.79 -26.41 -2.03
N SER A 132 -5.80 -25.71 -2.58
CA SER A 132 -4.80 -26.30 -3.46
C SER A 132 -3.50 -26.50 -2.69
N VAL A 133 -3.11 -27.75 -2.47
CA VAL A 133 -1.78 -28.08 -1.94
C VAL A 133 -0.83 -28.22 -3.12
N PRO A 134 0.18 -27.34 -3.28
CA PRO A 134 1.16 -27.48 -4.33
C PRO A 134 2.05 -28.69 -4.02
N LEU A 135 1.92 -29.76 -4.80
CA LEU A 135 2.79 -30.93 -4.75
C LEU A 135 4.11 -30.63 -5.48
N ASN A 136 4.86 -29.60 -5.06
CA ASN A 136 6.24 -29.45 -5.52
C ASN A 136 7.18 -30.18 -4.56
N SER A 137 7.25 -31.49 -4.72
CA SER A 137 8.29 -32.35 -4.16
C SER A 137 9.48 -32.39 -5.13
N SER A 138 10.26 -31.31 -5.19
CA SER A 138 11.55 -31.32 -5.90
C SER A 138 12.63 -30.65 -5.06
N LYS A 139 12.98 -31.30 -3.96
CA LYS A 139 14.35 -31.33 -3.42
C LYS A 139 14.55 -32.73 -2.83
N ARG A 140 15.22 -33.57 -3.61
CA ARG A 140 15.84 -34.81 -3.16
C ARG A 140 17.35 -34.60 -3.19
#